data_AF-A0A7V9R6L1-F1
#
_entry.id   AF-A0A7V9R6L1-F1
#
_cell.length_a   1.000
_cell.length_b   1.000
_cell.length_c   1.000
_cell.angle_alpha   90.00
_cell.angle_beta   90.00
_cell.angle_gamma   90.00
#
_symmetry.space_group_name_H-M   'P 1'
#
loop_
_entity.id
_entity.type
_entity.pdbx_description
1 polymer ?
#
loop_
_entity_poly.entity_id
_entity_poly.type
_entity_poly.pdbx_seq_one_letter_code
_entity_poly.pdbx_strand_id
1 'polypeptide(L)'
;MENRDPLRTGDVARLLGVSRQHVVDMCDRGELSFIRVGSHRRISRREVSRITSALSREQERSLWLHQALLSELLTQPTEVIDKAREHLDRWRSVHRPDGMTVHYLDEWSEVLDAGLDTVIETLISRTPKSCELRQNTPFAGVLPDDTRVRVLRSFNQHWSCEHRAA
;
A
#
# COMPACT_ATOMS: atom_id res chain seq x y z
N MET A 1 9.98 -26.24 -7.84
CA MET A 1 10.27 -26.61 -6.43
C MET A 1 10.79 -25.37 -5.73
N GLU A 2 9.91 -24.62 -5.06
CA GLU A 2 10.32 -23.40 -4.38
C GLU A 2 11.07 -23.75 -3.08
N ASN A 3 12.27 -23.21 -2.92
CA ASN A 3 13.16 -23.55 -1.81
C ASN A 3 12.51 -23.15 -0.48
N ARG A 4 12.00 -24.14 0.26
CA ARG A 4 11.21 -23.99 1.51
C ARG A 4 12.05 -23.59 2.73
N ASP A 5 13.34 -23.33 2.56
CA ASP A 5 14.23 -23.08 3.69
C ASP A 5 13.95 -21.73 4.36
N PRO A 6 13.90 -21.70 5.70
CA PRO A 6 13.68 -20.48 6.44
C PRO A 6 14.92 -19.56 6.38
N LEU A 7 14.67 -18.27 6.23
CA LEU A 7 15.65 -17.22 5.99
C LEU A 7 16.44 -16.87 7.27
N ARG A 8 17.69 -16.43 7.08
CA ARG A 8 18.50 -15.90 8.18
C ARG A 8 18.10 -14.45 8.44
N THR A 9 18.29 -13.96 9.66
CA THR A 9 17.99 -12.56 10.01
C THR A 9 18.69 -11.54 9.12
N GLY A 10 19.90 -11.84 8.61
CA GLY A 10 20.59 -10.99 7.64
C GLY A 10 19.97 -10.98 6.25
N ASP A 11 19.36 -12.09 5.82
CA ASP A 11 18.63 -12.13 4.54
C ASP A 11 17.31 -11.38 4.65
N VAL A 12 16.61 -11.55 5.78
CA VAL A 12 15.39 -10.78 6.08
C VAL A 12 15.69 -9.28 6.19
N ALA A 13 16.78 -8.89 6.84
CA ALA A 13 17.19 -7.48 6.92
C ALA A 13 17.38 -6.85 5.53
N ARG A 14 18.05 -7.57 4.61
CA ARG A 14 18.19 -7.15 3.21
C ARG A 14 16.86 -7.03 2.49
N LEU A 15 15.94 -7.99 2.70
CA LEU A 15 14.61 -7.96 2.09
C LEU A 15 13.74 -6.81 2.62
N LEU A 16 13.86 -6.50 3.90
CA LEU A 16 13.11 -5.43 4.56
C LEU A 16 13.76 -4.05 4.41
N GLY A 17 15.00 -3.96 3.90
CA GLY A 17 15.74 -2.70 3.81
C GLY A 17 16.13 -2.11 5.17
N VAL A 18 16.22 -2.92 6.23
CA VAL A 18 16.53 -2.50 7.60
C VAL A 18 17.83 -3.14 8.10
N SER A 19 18.32 -2.70 9.26
CA SER A 19 19.50 -3.31 9.88
C SER A 19 19.18 -4.72 10.40
N ARG A 20 20.19 -5.60 10.45
CA ARG A 20 20.05 -6.92 11.08
C ARG A 20 19.63 -6.83 12.55
N GLN A 21 20.12 -5.82 13.27
CA GLN A 21 19.75 -5.60 14.67
C GLN A 21 18.26 -5.27 14.79
N HIS A 22 17.71 -4.45 13.88
CA HIS A 22 16.28 -4.16 13.86
C HIS A 22 15.44 -5.44 13.69
N VAL A 23 15.82 -6.36 12.80
CA VAL A 23 15.13 -7.66 12.66
C VAL A 23 15.20 -8.50 13.93
N VAL A 24 16.33 -8.44 14.66
CA VAL A 24 16.46 -9.10 15.97
C VAL A 24 15.50 -8.48 16.98
N ASP A 25 15.42 -7.15 17.04
CA ASP A 25 14.53 -6.45 17.95
C ASP A 25 13.06 -6.77 17.63
N MET A 26 12.69 -6.85 16.35
CA MET A 26 11.35 -7.30 15.92
C MET A 26 11.03 -8.73 16.37
N CYS A 27 12.03 -9.63 16.34
CA CYS A 27 11.87 -10.98 16.87
C CYS A 27 11.64 -10.97 18.39
N ASP A 28 12.39 -10.14 19.12
CA ASP A 28 12.35 -10.09 20.58
C ASP A 28 11.09 -9.38 21.11
N ARG A 29 10.54 -8.43 20.34
CA ARG A 29 9.23 -7.80 20.59
C ARG A 29 8.04 -8.68 20.15
N GLY A 30 8.27 -9.83 19.53
CA GLY A 30 7.22 -10.72 19.04
C GLY A 30 6.51 -10.25 17.76
N GLU A 31 7.01 -9.18 17.12
CA GLU A 31 6.48 -8.67 15.84
C GLU A 31 6.77 -9.64 14.69
N LEU A 32 7.87 -10.39 14.79
CA LEU A 32 8.34 -11.32 13.78
C LEU A 32 8.58 -12.72 14.36
N SER A 33 7.78 -13.67 13.91
CA SER A 33 7.85 -15.07 14.33
C SER A 33 9.10 -15.74 13.78
N PHE A 34 9.80 -16.49 14.63
CA PHE A 34 11.00 -17.20 14.24
C PHE A 34 11.08 -18.57 14.92
N ILE A 35 11.84 -19.46 14.31
CA ILE A 35 12.31 -20.69 14.94
C ILE A 35 13.78 -20.55 15.29
N ARG A 36 14.25 -21.24 16.33
CA ARG A 36 15.68 -21.35 16.61
C ARG A 36 16.25 -22.62 15.97
N VAL A 37 17.33 -22.47 15.22
CA VAL A 37 18.15 -23.59 14.71
C VAL A 37 19.55 -23.40 15.29
N GLY A 38 19.86 -24.17 16.33
CA GLY A 38 21.01 -23.92 17.20
C GLY A 38 20.91 -22.53 17.84
N SER A 39 21.99 -21.74 17.74
CA SER A 39 22.06 -20.37 18.27
C SER A 39 21.41 -19.32 17.36
N HIS A 40 20.88 -19.70 16.19
CA HIS A 40 20.45 -18.74 15.19
C HIS A 40 18.91 -18.70 15.02
N ARG A 41 18.35 -17.49 14.95
CA ARG A 41 16.96 -17.27 14.53
C ARG A 41 16.80 -17.55 13.03
N ARG A 42 15.69 -18.20 12.66
CA ARG A 42 15.29 -18.54 11.29
C ARG A 42 13.84 -18.14 11.08
N ILE A 43 13.58 -17.44 9.98
CA ILE A 43 12.31 -16.76 9.74
C ILE A 43 11.71 -17.34 8.47
N SER A 44 10.47 -17.80 8.53
CA SER A 44 9.82 -18.35 7.34
C SER A 44 9.60 -17.25 6.30
N ARG A 45 9.69 -17.58 5.00
CA ARG A 45 9.35 -16.64 3.93
C ARG A 45 7.91 -16.12 4.04
N ARG A 46 6.99 -16.96 4.53
CA ARG A 46 5.60 -16.57 4.81
C ARG A 46 5.51 -15.48 5.87
N GLU A 47 6.34 -15.58 6.91
CA GLU A 47 6.37 -14.57 7.97
C GLU A 47 6.98 -13.26 7.51
N VAL A 48 8.08 -13.32 6.73
CA VAL A 48 8.63 -12.11 6.09
C VAL A 48 7.57 -11.47 5.20
N SER A 49 6.88 -12.26 4.37
CA SER A 49 5.79 -11.81 3.51
C SER A 49 4.66 -11.15 4.31
N ARG A 50 4.26 -11.73 5.45
CA ARG A 50 3.24 -11.17 6.36
C ARG A 50 3.62 -9.77 6.85
N ILE A 51 4.88 -9.56 7.21
CA ILE A 51 5.34 -8.26 7.70
C ILE A 51 5.54 -7.26 6.56
N THR A 52 6.08 -7.69 5.43
CA THR A 52 6.19 -6.81 4.25
C THR A 52 4.84 -6.41 3.67
N SER A 53 3.78 -7.19 3.93
CA SER A 53 2.41 -6.88 3.55
C SER A 53 1.64 -6.11 4.62
N ALA A 54 2.22 -5.90 5.80
CA ALA A 54 1.64 -5.03 6.81
C ALA A 54 1.82 -3.57 6.36
N LEU A 55 0.70 -2.88 6.21
CA LEU A 55 0.69 -1.47 5.83
C LEU A 55 1.07 -0.61 7.02
N SER A 56 1.80 0.48 6.78
CA SER A 56 1.90 1.56 7.76
C SER A 56 0.53 2.16 8.03
N ARG A 57 0.34 2.84 9.18
CA ARG A 57 -0.92 3.54 9.50
C ARG A 57 -1.36 4.47 8.37
N GLU A 58 -0.42 5.17 7.74
CA GLU A 58 -0.71 6.09 6.63
C GLU A 58 -1.12 5.33 5.35
N GLN A 59 -0.43 4.24 5.03
CA GLN A 59 -0.79 3.39 3.89
C GLN A 59 -2.16 2.75 4.08
N GLU A 60 -2.49 2.32 5.30
CA GLU A 60 -3.81 1.80 5.62
C GLU A 60 -4.90 2.87 5.58
N ARG A 61 -4.62 4.06 6.12
CA ARG A 61 -5.50 5.22 5.97
C ARG A 61 -5.80 5.52 4.50
N SER A 62 -4.76 5.49 3.65
CA SER A 62 -4.89 5.68 2.21
C SER A 62 -5.71 4.57 1.57
N LEU A 63 -5.51 3.31 1.96
CA LEU A 63 -6.32 2.18 1.49
C LEU A 63 -7.80 2.37 1.85
N TRP A 64 -8.13 2.75 3.09
CA TRP A 64 -9.51 2.98 3.52
C TRP A 64 -10.23 4.07 2.71
N LEU A 65 -9.51 5.15 2.37
CA LEU A 65 -10.05 6.21 1.52
C LEU A 65 -10.34 5.72 0.10
N HIS A 66 -9.44 4.92 -0.48
CA HIS A 66 -9.63 4.39 -1.82
C HIS A 66 -10.65 3.24 -1.89
N GLN A 67 -10.84 2.49 -0.80
CA GLN A 67 -11.95 1.55 -0.67
C GLN A 67 -13.29 2.29 -0.65
N ALA A 68 -13.39 3.43 0.04
CA ALA A 68 -14.60 4.24 0.02
C ALA A 68 -14.89 4.85 -1.35
N LEU A 69 -13.84 5.24 -2.08
CA LEU A 69 -13.94 5.72 -3.47
C LEU A 69 -14.58 4.69 -4.42
N LEU A 70 -14.48 3.39 -4.12
CA LEU A 70 -15.07 2.36 -4.96
C LEU A 70 -16.59 2.52 -5.15
N SER A 71 -17.28 3.09 -4.17
CA SER A 71 -18.71 3.37 -4.32
C SER A 71 -18.97 4.35 -5.46
N GLU A 72 -18.25 5.46 -5.50
CA GLU A 72 -18.34 6.44 -6.60
C GLU A 72 -17.89 5.82 -7.93
N LEU A 73 -16.77 5.09 -7.90
CA LEU A 73 -16.20 4.46 -9.09
C LEU A 73 -17.14 3.40 -9.72
N LEU A 74 -17.87 2.63 -8.91
CA LEU A 74 -18.77 1.58 -9.41
C LEU A 74 -20.14 2.13 -9.84
N THR A 75 -20.58 3.25 -9.26
CA THR A 75 -21.86 3.89 -9.60
C THR A 75 -21.75 4.82 -10.81
N GLN A 76 -20.61 5.50 -10.95
CA GLN A 76 -20.37 6.52 -11.97
C GLN A 76 -18.97 6.33 -12.61
N PRO A 77 -18.68 5.16 -13.20
CA PRO A 77 -17.33 4.80 -13.63
C PRO A 77 -16.76 5.77 -14.67
N THR A 78 -17.55 6.14 -15.68
CA THR A 78 -17.12 7.05 -16.74
C THR A 78 -16.72 8.41 -16.17
N GLU A 79 -17.57 9.03 -15.35
CA GLU A 79 -17.29 10.35 -14.76
C GLU A 79 -16.05 10.34 -13.86
N VAL A 80 -15.90 9.30 -13.04
CA VAL A 80 -14.75 9.16 -12.13
C VAL A 80 -13.44 8.97 -12.91
N ILE A 81 -13.46 8.12 -13.94
CA ILE A 81 -12.29 7.85 -14.78
C ILE A 81 -11.92 9.09 -15.60
N ASP A 82 -12.90 9.80 -16.16
CA ASP A 82 -12.66 11.03 -16.92
C ASP A 82 -12.02 12.11 -16.05
N LYS A 83 -12.53 12.33 -14.83
CA LYS A 83 -11.91 13.24 -13.86
C LYS A 83 -10.46 12.85 -13.53
N ALA A 84 -10.19 11.56 -13.38
CA ALA A 84 -8.82 11.09 -13.14
C ALA A 84 -7.90 11.36 -14.34
N ARG A 85 -8.39 11.16 -15.57
CA ARG A 85 -7.63 11.48 -16.80
C ARG A 85 -7.35 12.98 -16.91
N GLU A 86 -8.36 13.83 -16.65
CA GLU A 86 -8.18 15.29 -16.61
C GLU A 86 -7.13 15.72 -15.58
N HIS A 87 -7.08 15.05 -14.42
CA HIS A 87 -6.05 15.31 -13.41
C HIS A 87 -4.66 14.95 -13.89
N LEU A 88 -4.50 13.80 -14.54
CA LEU A 88 -3.22 13.40 -15.13
C LEU A 88 -2.76 14.41 -16.19
N ASP A 89 -3.64 14.82 -17.11
CA ASP A 89 -3.31 15.76 -18.18
C ASP A 89 -2.91 17.13 -17.62
N ARG A 90 -3.69 17.62 -16.64
CA ARG A 90 -3.38 18.88 -15.94
C ARG A 90 -2.02 18.81 -15.26
N TRP A 91 -1.72 17.74 -14.52
CA TRP A 91 -0.45 17.60 -13.83
C TRP A 91 0.73 17.43 -14.78
N ARG A 92 0.57 16.70 -15.89
CA ARG A 92 1.59 16.58 -16.93
C ARG A 92 2.01 17.94 -17.49
N SER A 93 1.06 18.86 -17.69
CA SER A 93 1.35 20.21 -18.20
C SER A 93 2.18 21.09 -17.25
N VAL A 94 2.21 20.75 -15.95
CA VAL A 94 2.83 21.57 -14.90
C VAL A 94 4.20 21.01 -14.48
N HIS A 95 4.43 19.70 -14.63
CA HIS A 95 5.65 19.05 -14.18
C HIS A 95 6.73 19.03 -15.26
N ARG A 96 8.00 19.10 -14.84
CA ARG A 96 9.14 18.88 -15.75
C ARG A 96 9.13 17.43 -16.24
N PRO A 97 9.48 17.17 -17.51
CA PRO A 97 9.44 15.82 -18.10
C PRO A 97 10.27 14.77 -17.35
N ASP A 98 11.32 15.19 -16.64
CA ASP A 98 12.32 14.29 -16.05
C ASP A 98 12.11 14.03 -14.54
N GLY A 99 10.95 14.43 -13.99
CA GLY A 99 10.67 14.28 -12.55
C GLY A 99 10.14 12.89 -12.18
N MET A 100 10.47 12.41 -10.98
CA MET A 100 9.88 11.17 -10.43
C MET A 100 8.34 11.18 -10.39
N THR A 101 7.72 12.35 -10.37
CA THR A 101 6.27 12.49 -10.49
C THR A 101 5.74 12.01 -11.84
N VAL A 102 6.46 12.26 -12.94
CA VAL A 102 6.04 11.88 -14.30
C VAL A 102 5.91 10.37 -14.44
N HIS A 103 6.85 9.62 -13.86
CA HIS A 103 6.80 8.16 -13.82
C HIS A 103 5.47 7.64 -13.25
N TYR A 104 4.97 8.21 -12.14
CA TYR A 104 3.69 7.78 -11.57
C TYR A 104 2.48 8.23 -12.39
N LEU A 105 2.58 9.34 -13.14
CA LEU A 105 1.51 9.75 -14.06
C LEU A 105 1.37 8.74 -15.21
N ASP A 106 2.49 8.25 -15.74
CA ASP A 106 2.50 7.28 -16.83
C ASP A 106 1.97 5.92 -16.38
N GLU A 107 2.40 5.44 -15.21
CA GLU A 107 1.84 4.20 -14.63
C GLU A 107 0.34 4.29 -14.35
N TRP A 108 -0.14 5.45 -13.89
CA TRP A 108 -1.58 5.65 -13.73
C TRP A 108 -2.32 5.68 -15.07
N SER A 109 -1.72 6.27 -16.13
CA SER A 109 -2.28 6.17 -17.47
C SER A 109 -2.39 4.73 -17.95
N GLU A 110 -1.35 3.92 -17.76
CA GLU A 110 -1.37 2.49 -18.12
C GLU A 110 -2.47 1.73 -17.35
N VAL A 111 -2.62 1.99 -16.05
CA VAL A 111 -3.68 1.39 -15.22
C VAL A 111 -5.07 1.79 -15.70
N LEU A 112 -5.28 3.07 -16.04
CA LEU A 112 -6.56 3.57 -16.56
C LEU A 112 -6.89 3.00 -17.94
N ASP A 113 -5.88 2.80 -18.79
CA ASP A 113 -6.03 2.24 -20.15
C ASP A 113 -6.26 0.72 -20.13
N ALA A 114 -5.75 0.03 -19.11
CA ALA A 114 -6.01 -1.39 -18.87
C ALA A 114 -7.47 -1.68 -18.48
N GLY A 115 -8.19 -0.67 -17.98
CA GLY A 115 -9.63 -0.72 -17.74
C GLY A 115 -10.04 -0.77 -16.26
N LEU A 116 -11.35 -0.75 -16.04
CA LEU A 116 -11.96 -0.57 -14.71
C LEU A 116 -11.53 -1.62 -13.69
N ASP A 117 -11.46 -2.89 -14.08
CA ASP A 117 -11.07 -3.98 -13.17
C ASP A 117 -9.64 -3.79 -12.64
N THR A 118 -8.71 -3.40 -13.52
CA THR A 118 -7.32 -3.11 -13.13
C THR A 118 -7.21 -1.89 -12.24
N VAL A 119 -8.03 -0.86 -12.47
CA VAL A 119 -8.12 0.30 -11.58
C VAL A 119 -8.58 -0.14 -10.19
N ILE A 120 -9.66 -0.90 -10.09
CA ILE A 120 -10.20 -1.40 -8.82
C ILE A 120 -9.15 -2.23 -8.08
N GLU A 121 -8.51 -3.18 -8.77
CA GLU A 121 -7.45 -4.02 -8.20
C GLU A 121 -6.31 -3.17 -7.64
N THR A 122 -5.84 -2.19 -8.42
CA THR A 122 -4.76 -1.29 -8.01
C THR A 122 -5.15 -0.50 -6.76
N LEU A 123 -6.38 0.03 -6.71
CA LEU A 123 -6.88 0.84 -5.61
C LEU A 123 -6.95 0.07 -4.29
N ILE A 124 -7.31 -1.21 -4.31
CA ILE A 124 -7.47 -2.02 -3.09
C ILE A 124 -6.27 -2.90 -2.73
N SER A 125 -5.29 -3.02 -3.64
CA SER A 125 -4.15 -3.90 -3.45
C SER A 125 -3.21 -3.40 -2.34
N ARG A 126 -2.71 -4.33 -1.52
CA ARG A 126 -1.75 -4.03 -0.45
C ARG A 126 -0.29 -4.16 -0.89
N THR A 127 -0.04 -4.33 -2.18
CA THR A 127 1.34 -4.42 -2.69
C THR A 127 2.08 -3.09 -2.48
N PRO A 128 3.41 -3.11 -2.32
CA PRO A 128 4.20 -1.88 -2.24
C PRO A 128 3.94 -0.94 -3.42
N LYS A 129 3.83 -1.51 -4.63
CA LYS A 129 3.54 -0.75 -5.85
C LYS A 129 2.21 0.00 -5.78
N SER A 130 1.14 -0.68 -5.39
CA SER A 130 -0.18 -0.07 -5.22
C SER A 130 -0.21 0.96 -4.10
N CYS A 131 0.63 0.82 -3.07
CA CYS A 131 0.78 1.85 -2.04
C CYS A 131 1.38 3.14 -2.61
N GLU A 132 2.45 3.04 -3.39
CA GLU A 132 3.07 4.20 -4.08
C GLU A 132 2.10 4.86 -5.07
N LEU A 133 1.38 4.05 -5.85
CA LEU A 133 0.36 4.56 -6.78
C LEU A 133 -0.76 5.31 -6.04
N ARG A 134 -1.27 4.76 -4.92
CA ARG A 134 -2.28 5.45 -4.09
C ARG A 134 -1.78 6.76 -3.50
N GLN A 135 -0.49 6.88 -3.16
CA GLN A 135 0.07 8.15 -2.69
C GLN A 135 0.08 9.21 -3.79
N ASN A 136 0.24 8.79 -5.05
CA ASN A 136 0.27 9.64 -6.23
C ASN A 136 -1.01 9.52 -7.08
N THR A 137 -2.15 9.34 -6.40
CA THR A 137 -3.44 9.00 -7.02
C THR A 137 -4.03 10.16 -7.84
N PRO A 138 -4.51 9.93 -9.08
CA PRO A 138 -5.24 10.94 -9.85
C PRO A 138 -6.69 11.11 -9.37
N PHE A 139 -7.16 10.30 -8.43
CA PHE A 139 -8.53 10.35 -7.90
C PHE A 139 -8.73 11.38 -6.78
N ALA A 140 -7.79 12.32 -6.63
CA ALA A 140 -7.89 13.40 -5.66
C ALA A 140 -9.18 14.21 -5.87
N GLY A 141 -9.96 14.42 -4.81
CA GLY A 141 -11.22 15.20 -4.87
C GLY A 141 -12.42 14.47 -5.48
N VAL A 142 -12.29 13.21 -5.90
CA VAL A 142 -13.44 12.42 -6.38
C VAL A 142 -14.34 11.98 -5.21
N LEU A 143 -13.73 11.61 -4.08
CA LEU A 143 -14.49 11.20 -2.90
C LEU A 143 -15.17 12.42 -2.25
N PRO A 144 -16.51 12.42 -2.05
CA PRO A 144 -17.21 13.50 -1.38
C PRO A 144 -16.65 13.81 0.02
N ASP A 145 -16.56 15.09 0.38
CA ASP A 145 -15.92 15.53 1.61
C ASP A 145 -16.58 14.96 2.88
N ASP A 146 -17.91 14.85 2.89
CA ASP A 146 -18.67 14.27 3.99
C ASP A 146 -18.35 12.77 4.16
N THR A 147 -18.28 12.02 3.05
CA THR A 147 -17.85 10.62 3.03
C THR A 147 -16.41 10.49 3.48
N ARG A 148 -15.51 11.34 2.99
CA ARG A 148 -14.10 11.38 3.39
C ARG A 148 -13.96 11.55 4.90
N VAL A 149 -14.67 12.52 5.50
CA VAL A 149 -14.65 12.76 6.95
C VAL A 149 -15.17 11.55 7.73
N ARG A 150 -16.27 10.95 7.29
CA ARG A 150 -16.82 9.72 7.92
C ARG A 150 -15.82 8.57 7.89
N VAL A 151 -15.23 8.29 6.74
CA VAL A 151 -14.25 7.21 6.56
C VAL A 151 -13.03 7.41 7.45
N LEU A 152 -12.48 8.63 7.49
CA LEU A 152 -11.34 8.95 8.34
C LEU A 152 -11.64 8.82 9.83
N ARG A 153 -12.86 9.17 10.25
CA ARG A 153 -13.31 8.96 11.64
C ARG A 153 -13.37 7.47 11.97
N SER A 154 -14.03 6.67 11.12
CA SER A 154 -14.13 5.22 11.31
C SER A 154 -12.77 4.54 11.32
N PHE A 155 -11.85 4.93 10.42
CA PHE A 155 -10.48 4.45 10.40
C PHE A 155 -9.77 4.73 11.74
N ASN A 156 -9.83 5.97 12.24
CA ASN A 156 -9.17 6.32 13.50
C ASN A 156 -9.73 5.52 14.69
N GLN A 157 -11.04 5.27 14.71
CA GLN A 157 -11.68 4.45 15.75
C GLN A 157 -11.22 2.99 15.66
N HIS A 158 -11.29 2.39 14.48
CA HIS A 158 -10.85 1.02 14.23
C HIS A 158 -9.37 0.81 14.58
N TRP A 159 -8.49 1.65 14.04
CA TRP A 159 -7.05 1.59 14.31
C TRP A 159 -6.74 1.68 15.80
N SER A 160 -7.43 2.57 16.52
CA SER A 160 -7.24 2.75 17.96
C SER A 160 -7.75 1.56 18.77
N CYS A 161 -8.76 0.82 18.30
CA CYS A 161 -9.23 -0.40 18.96
C CYS A 161 -8.25 -1.56 18.73
N GLU A 162 -7.80 -1.78 17.50
CA GLU A 162 -6.85 -2.86 17.19
C GLU A 162 -5.51 -2.68 17.92
N HIS A 163 -4.98 -1.46 17.96
CA HIS A 163 -3.68 -1.18 18.57
C HIS A 163 -3.73 -0.93 20.09
N ARG A 164 -4.92 -0.90 20.70
CA ARG A 164 -5.07 -0.99 22.16
C ARG A 164 -5.21 -2.42 22.66
N ALA A 165 -5.55 -3.35 21.77
CA ALA A 165 -5.73 -4.77 22.08
C ALA A 165 -4.48 -5.63 21.80
N ALA A 166 -3.44 -5.03 21.22
CA ALA A 166 -2.11 -5.62 21.00
C ALA A 166 -1.12 -5.14 22.07
#